data_AF-A0A3B0UG21-F1
#
_entry.id   AF-A0A3B0UG21-F1
#
_cell.length_a   1.000
_cell.length_b   1.000
_cell.length_c   1.000
_cell.angle_alpha   90.00
_cell.angle_beta   90.00
_cell.angle_gamma   90.00
#
_symmetry.space_group_name_H-M   'P 1'
#
loop_
_entity.id
_entity.type
_entity.pdbx_description
1 polymer ?
#
loop_
_entity_poly.entity_id
_entity_poly.type
_entity_poly.pdbx_seq_one_letter_code
_entity_poly.pdbx_strand_id
1 'polypeptide(L)' 'MDFQTKKEFLDFLSGYLTENRRELFDKVIRNRTRHITVVLEDIYQPHNASAVLRSADLTGIQDIHIIEN' A
#
# COMPACT_ATOMS: atom_id res chain seq x y z
N MET A 1 13.31 11.43 8.97
CA MET A 1 13.30 10.50 10.12
C MET A 1 14.36 9.45 9.89
N ASP A 2 15.27 9.28 10.83
CA ASP A 2 16.18 8.14 10.87
C ASP A 2 15.42 6.82 11.10
N PHE A 3 16.14 5.70 11.03
CA PHE A 3 15.57 4.37 11.20
C PHE A 3 14.95 4.14 12.58
N GLN A 4 15.61 4.63 13.64
CA GLN A 4 15.15 4.43 15.02
C GLN A 4 13.81 5.13 15.24
N THR A 5 13.71 6.38 14.80
CA THR A 5 12.46 7.15 14.86
C THR A 5 11.33 6.47 14.06
N LYS A 6 11.62 5.86 12.90
CA LYS A 6 10.62 5.10 12.12
C LYS A 6 10.13 3.85 12.86
N LYS A 7 11.04 3.14 13.54
CA LYS A 7 10.70 1.93 14.30
C LYS A 7 9.82 2.27 15.49
N GLU A 8 10.19 3.28 16.27
CA GLU A 8 9.41 3.75 17.41
C GLU A 8 8.01 4.22 16.99
N PHE A 9 7.91 4.91 15.85
CA PHE A 9 6.63 5.32 15.30
C PHE A 9 5.77 4.12 14.85
N LEU A 10 6.37 3.11 14.22
CA LEU A 10 5.67 1.88 13.86
C LEU A 10 5.19 1.13 15.10
N ASP A 11 6.00 1.02 16.15
CA ASP A 11 5.64 0.36 17.40
C ASP A 11 4.48 1.10 18.09
N PHE A 12 4.53 2.44 18.12
CA PHE A 12 3.45 3.29 18.61
C PHE A 12 2.14 3.07 17.85
N LEU A 13 2.17 3.12 16.51
CA LEU A 13 0.99 2.89 15.68
C LEU A 13 0.46 1.45 15.81
N SER A 14 1.35 0.48 15.96
CA SER A 14 1.00 -0.93 16.13
C SER A 14 0.24 -1.20 17.43
N GLY A 15 0.35 -0.33 18.43
CA GLY A 15 -0.45 -0.37 19.66
C GLY A 15 -1.95 -0.13 19.44
N TYR A 16 -2.34 0.48 18.32
CA TYR A 16 -3.75 0.70 17.95
C TYR A 16 -4.35 -0.45 17.11
N LEU A 17 -3.55 -1.44 16.73
CA LEU A 17 -4.00 -2.58 15.93
C LEU A 17 -4.45 -3.73 16.83
N THR A 18 -5.50 -4.43 16.40
CA THR A 18 -5.81 -5.75 16.96
C THR A 18 -4.76 -6.76 16.50
N GLU A 19 -4.58 -7.83 17.27
CA GLU A 19 -3.61 -8.89 16.93
C GLU A 19 -3.86 -9.45 15.53
N ASN A 20 -5.12 -9.77 15.20
CA ASN A 20 -5.51 -10.25 13.86
C ASN A 20 -5.12 -9.28 12.73
N ARG A 21 -5.23 -7.95 12.96
CA ARG A 21 -4.79 -6.97 11.95
C ARG A 21 -3.28 -6.95 11.81
N ARG A 22 -2.54 -7.06 12.91
CA ARG A 22 -1.07 -7.12 12.89
C ARG A 22 -0.58 -8.35 12.13
N GLU A 23 -1.10 -9.53 12.44
CA GLU A 23 -0.79 -10.78 11.74
C GLU A 23 -1.12 -10.70 10.24
N LEU A 24 -2.25 -10.07 9.88
CA LEU A 24 -2.63 -9.87 8.49
C LEU A 24 -1.62 -8.98 7.75
N PHE A 25 -1.17 -7.87 8.36
CA PHE A 25 -0.13 -7.03 7.77
C PHE A 25 1.18 -7.80 7.56
N ASP A 26 1.65 -8.53 8.57
CA ASP A 26 2.89 -9.32 8.50
C ASP A 26 2.82 -10.42 7.43
N LYS A 27 1.63 -10.99 7.20
CA LYS A 27 1.40 -11.95 6.13
C LYS A 27 1.39 -11.30 4.75
N VAL A 28 0.66 -10.19 4.59
CA VAL A 28 0.45 -9.55 3.27
C VAL A 28 1.71 -8.83 2.79
N ILE A 29 2.46 -8.17 3.67
CA ILE A 29 3.64 -7.37 3.29
C ILE A 29 4.72 -8.20 2.58
N ARG A 30 4.85 -9.49 2.91
CA ARG A 30 5.80 -10.42 2.29
C ARG A 30 5.50 -10.72 0.82
N ASN A 31 4.27 -10.47 0.38
CA ASN A 31 3.82 -10.71 -0.99
C ASN A 31 3.80 -9.43 -1.83
N ARG A 32 4.33 -8.32 -1.31
CA ARG A 32 4.42 -7.06 -2.06
C ARG A 32 5.60 -7.07 -3.01
N THR A 33 5.41 -6.50 -4.20
CA THR A 33 6.43 -6.37 -5.23
C THR A 33 6.59 -4.91 -5.67
N ARG A 34 7.85 -4.53 -5.92
CA ARG A 34 8.24 -3.30 -6.61
C ARG A 34 8.92 -3.57 -7.95
N HIS A 35 8.79 -4.80 -8.47
CA HIS A 35 9.32 -5.18 -9.79
C HIS A 35 8.45 -4.67 -10.95
N ILE A 36 7.18 -4.41 -10.67
CA ILE A 36 6.19 -3.87 -11.62
C ILE A 36 5.42 -2.77 -10.89
N THR A 37 5.03 -1.73 -11.62
CA THR A 37 4.20 -0.63 -11.14
C THR A 37 3.09 -0.34 -12.14
N VAL A 38 2.01 0.30 -11.70
CA VAL A 38 0.91 0.75 -12.55
C VAL A 38 0.95 2.27 -12.66
N VAL A 39 0.82 2.78 -13.88
CA VAL A 39 0.62 4.20 -14.14
C VAL A 39 -0.78 4.38 -14.72
N LEU A 40 -1.54 5.29 -14.14
CA LEU A 40 -2.83 5.74 -14.65
C LEU A 40 -2.67 7.17 -15.15
N GLU A 41 -3.08 7.42 -16.39
CA GLU A 41 -3.00 8.74 -17.02
C GLU A 41 -4.41 9.15 -17.47
N ASP A 42 -4.74 10.42 -17.23
CA ASP A 42 -5.99 11.06 -17.65
C ASP A 42 -7.24 10.22 -17.32
N ILE A 43 -7.42 9.93 -16.03
CA ILE A 43 -8.49 9.04 -15.57
C ILE A 43 -9.85 9.70 -15.81
N TYR A 44 -10.54 9.28 -16.86
CA TYR A 44 -11.85 9.83 -17.21
C TYR A 44 -12.91 9.65 -16.11
N GLN A 45 -12.91 8.49 -15.43
CA GLN A 45 -13.86 8.19 -14.35
C GLN A 45 -13.13 7.82 -13.06
N PRO A 46 -13.25 8.60 -11.97
CA PRO A 46 -12.50 8.36 -10.73
C PRO A 46 -12.71 6.97 -10.10
N HIS A 47 -13.84 6.31 -10.35
CA HIS A 47 -14.08 4.97 -9.83
C HIS A 47 -13.16 3.91 -10.46
N ASN A 48 -12.62 4.15 -11.65
CA ASN A 48 -11.64 3.26 -12.27
C ASN A 48 -10.32 3.28 -11.50
N ALA A 49 -9.93 4.42 -10.91
CA ALA A 49 -8.77 4.48 -10.01
C ALA A 49 -8.94 3.54 -8.82
N SER A 50 -10.11 3.54 -8.18
CA SER A 50 -10.44 2.63 -7.07
C SER A 50 -10.41 1.16 -7.48
N ALA A 51 -10.90 0.82 -8.68
CA ALA A 51 -10.85 -0.54 -9.20
C ALA A 51 -9.42 -1.01 -9.46
N VAL A 52 -8.57 -0.12 -10.00
CA VAL A 52 -7.15 -0.40 -10.23
C VAL A 52 -6.41 -0.56 -8.91
N LEU A 53 -6.62 0.33 -7.93
CA LEU A 53 -6.04 0.23 -6.59
C LEU A 53 -6.35 -1.11 -5.94
N ARG A 54 -7.60 -1.57 -6.05
CA ARG A 54 -8.03 -2.87 -5.51
C ARG A 54 -7.41 -4.05 -6.24
N SER A 55 -7.18 -3.93 -7.53
CA SER A 55 -6.51 -4.95 -8.36
C SER A 55 -5.02 -5.03 -8.06
N ALA A 56 -4.36 -3.88 -7.86
CA ALA A 56 -2.97 -3.79 -7.42
C ALA A 56 -2.80 -4.39 -6.02
N ASP A 57 -3.73 -4.12 -5.11
CA ASP A 57 -3.72 -4.71 -3.77
C ASP A 57 -3.78 -6.24 -3.81
N LEU A 58 -4.71 -6.79 -4.61
CA LEU A 58 -4.87 -8.23 -4.84
C LEU A 58 -3.63 -8.91 -5.47
N THR A 59 -2.89 -8.17 -6.30
CA THR A 59 -1.73 -8.70 -7.06
C THR A 59 -0.39 -8.40 -6.40
N GLY A 60 -0.39 -7.74 -5.24
CA GLY A 60 0.82 -7.41 -4.50
C GLY A 60 1.60 -6.21 -5.06
N ILE A 61 1.08 -5.49 -6.05
CA ILE A 61 1.73 -4.28 -6.57
C ILE A 61 1.76 -3.22 -5.46
N GLN A 62 2.96 -2.72 -5.15
CA GLN A 62 3.18 -1.81 -4.04
C GLN A 62 3.01 -0.33 -4.40
N ASP A 63 3.44 0.03 -5.61
CA ASP A 63 3.46 1.42 -6.08
C ASP A 63 2.47 1.59 -7.25
N ILE A 64 1.73 2.69 -7.23
CA ILE A 64 0.86 3.14 -8.31
C ILE A 64 1.07 4.64 -8.47
N HIS A 65 1.14 5.10 -9.72
CA HIS A 65 1.30 6.50 -10.06
C HIS A 65 0.08 6.98 -10.84
N ILE A 66 -0.37 8.20 -10.56
CA ILE A 66 -1.47 8.85 -11.28
C ILE A 66 -0.92 10.15 -11.87
N ILE A 67 -1.17 10.36 -13.15
CA ILE A 67 -0.79 11.55 -13.93
C ILE A 67 -2.08 12.15 -14.46
N GLU A 68 -2.25 13.46 -14.26
CA GLU A 68 -3.38 14.25 -14.76
C GLU A 68 -2.80 15.47 -15.49
N ASN A 69 -3.30 15.77 -16.69
CA ASN A 69 -2.91 16.95 -17.48
C ASN A 69 -3.74 18.20 -17.18
#